data_AF-A0A919MNN8-F1
#
_entry.id   AF-A0A919MNN8-F1
#
_cell.length_a   1.000
_cell.length_b   1.000
_cell.length_c   1.000
_cell.angle_alpha   90.00
_cell.angle_beta   90.00
_cell.angle_gamma   90.00
#
_symmetry.space_group_name_H-M   'P 1'
#
loop_
_entity.id
_entity.type
_entity.pdbx_description
1 polymer ?
#
loop_
_entity_poly.entity_id
_entity_poly.type
_entity_poly.pdbx_seq_one_letter_code
_entity_poly.pdbx_strand_id
1 'polypeptide(L)'
;MLQAGAATVVVSFLVVAVWWKHPRLGDPGTRPARSGPLRHLVLAAALYVVGNAFLGPRGPENPAAHALFVWLWVGLVPVSVVFGPVWREVNPLRTLFRLLRLPPGGWWSAPSPAGRTPAATRWPAALFLLAFVWLELVVPHHGEPLVVGCWLLGYALLQLACAAVRGEEWFARADCFEVYSDLAGRLSPLRHRNPLAGVARTPPGPGLAVFLAVWWGSTIFDSASGSPAWAGFLQRAGHPVGYGTAGLVLLCAAVLLSVRLLSGRLDVTASLIPIAVGYTLAHYVSLLLVEAPRGVLLAVQQWGLAEDARWDVAVAPGVLAGAQIALILTGHVVGVVVAHELALTGTPGAAAGTGASKTAGAVAAAGAAASAGASAAPGMPGRPALAALADELPVVLLMIGYTWAGLFLLFVR
;
A
#
# COMPACT_ATOMS: atom_id res chain seq x y z
N MET A 1 -15.28 22.25 -5.41
CA MET A 1 -14.27 21.26 -4.98
C MET A 1 -14.20 20.06 -5.92
N LEU A 2 -15.27 19.28 -6.12
CA LEU A 2 -15.28 18.12 -7.04
C LEU A 2 -14.80 18.47 -8.46
N GLN A 3 -15.31 19.56 -9.03
CA GLN A 3 -14.89 20.07 -10.34
C GLN A 3 -13.42 20.49 -10.38
N ALA A 4 -12.90 21.09 -9.29
CA ALA A 4 -11.50 21.50 -9.20
C ALA A 4 -10.55 20.28 -9.10
N GLY A 5 -10.97 19.20 -8.45
CA GLY A 5 -10.21 17.96 -8.42
C GLY A 5 -10.12 17.27 -9.77
N ALA A 6 -11.25 17.13 -10.47
CA ALA A 6 -11.25 16.61 -11.83
C ALA A 6 -10.44 17.48 -12.79
N ALA A 7 -10.59 18.81 -12.69
CA ALA A 7 -9.78 19.74 -13.46
C ALA A 7 -8.28 19.56 -13.17
N THR A 8 -7.89 19.33 -11.91
CA THR A 8 -6.48 19.08 -11.57
C THR A 8 -5.94 17.84 -12.26
N VAL A 9 -6.69 16.73 -12.26
CA VAL A 9 -6.24 15.51 -12.95
C VAL A 9 -6.18 15.72 -14.46
N VAL A 10 -7.21 16.31 -15.06
CA VAL A 10 -7.25 16.61 -16.50
C VAL A 10 -6.10 17.54 -16.90
N VAL A 11 -5.90 18.66 -16.18
CA VAL A 11 -4.84 19.63 -16.47
C VAL A 11 -3.46 19.01 -16.26
N SER A 12 -3.26 18.25 -15.19
CA SER A 12 -1.98 17.56 -14.96
C SER A 12 -1.66 16.57 -16.07
N PHE A 13 -2.66 15.82 -16.54
CA PHE A 13 -2.53 14.92 -17.67
C PHE A 13 -2.18 15.68 -18.95
N LEU A 14 -2.92 16.75 -19.28
CA LEU A 14 -2.65 17.56 -20.47
C LEU A 14 -1.25 18.17 -20.47
N VAL A 15 -0.80 18.68 -19.32
CA VAL A 15 0.55 19.25 -19.16
C VAL A 15 1.61 18.18 -19.40
N VAL A 16 1.46 17.01 -18.77
CA VAL A 16 2.42 15.90 -18.91
C VAL A 16 2.43 15.40 -20.36
N ALA A 17 1.26 15.16 -20.96
CA ALA A 17 1.10 14.74 -22.35
C ALA A 17 1.79 15.67 -23.36
N VAL A 18 1.72 16.99 -23.13
CA VAL A 18 2.33 17.98 -24.04
C VAL A 18 3.85 18.08 -23.83
N TRP A 19 4.32 18.02 -22.58
CA TRP A 19 5.71 18.35 -22.24
C TRP A 19 6.64 17.14 -22.10
N TRP A 20 6.08 15.93 -21.93
CA TRP A 20 6.82 14.70 -21.62
C TRP A 20 6.68 13.66 -22.75
N LYS A 21 7.13 13.99 -23.95
CA LYS A 21 6.89 13.15 -25.15
C LYS A 21 7.75 11.88 -25.27
N HIS A 22 8.74 11.71 -24.40
CA HIS A 22 9.67 10.57 -24.40
C HIS A 22 9.92 10.11 -22.97
N PRO A 23 10.20 8.82 -22.72
CA PRO A 23 10.56 8.33 -21.38
C PRO A 23 11.72 9.14 -20.79
N ARG A 24 11.56 9.64 -19.55
CA ARG A 24 12.59 10.41 -18.83
C ARG A 24 12.98 9.79 -17.50
N LEU A 25 12.20 8.85 -16.98
CA LEU A 25 12.49 8.18 -15.71
C LEU A 25 13.60 7.14 -15.94
N GLY A 26 14.84 7.57 -15.70
CA GLY A 26 16.02 6.71 -15.73
C GLY A 26 16.09 5.77 -14.51
N ASP A 27 17.30 5.57 -14.00
CA ASP A 27 17.50 4.79 -12.77
C ASP A 27 17.05 5.57 -11.52
N PRO A 28 16.33 4.94 -10.57
CA PRO A 28 15.93 5.59 -9.33
C PRO A 28 17.08 6.03 -8.42
N GLY A 29 18.31 5.50 -8.58
CA GLY A 29 19.43 5.80 -7.70
C GLY A 29 19.15 5.37 -6.26
N THR A 30 19.06 4.06 -6.03
CA THR A 30 18.65 3.47 -4.76
C THR A 30 19.77 3.51 -3.70
N ARG A 31 19.55 4.21 -2.58
CA ARG A 31 20.53 4.30 -1.47
C ARG A 31 20.35 3.18 -0.46
N PRO A 32 21.39 2.42 -0.06
CA PRO A 32 21.23 1.25 0.80
C PRO A 32 20.48 1.59 2.10
N ALA A 33 19.62 0.67 2.53
CA ALA A 33 18.94 0.79 3.82
C ALA A 33 19.96 0.66 4.95
N ARG A 34 19.81 1.47 6.00
CA ARG A 34 20.62 1.36 7.22
C ARG A 34 19.86 0.51 8.21
N SER A 35 20.34 -0.71 8.48
CA SER A 35 19.81 -1.51 9.57
C SER A 35 20.38 -0.99 10.90
N GLY A 36 19.50 -0.56 11.79
CA GLY A 36 19.87 0.00 13.09
C GLY A 36 19.42 -0.89 14.26
N PRO A 37 19.86 -0.58 15.50
CA PRO A 37 19.37 -1.25 16.70
C PRO A 37 17.87 -1.03 16.96
N LEU A 38 17.24 -0.10 16.24
CA LEU A 38 15.82 0.27 16.34
C LEU A 38 14.86 -0.93 16.27
N ARG A 39 15.21 -2.01 15.56
CA ARG A 39 14.41 -3.24 15.50
C ARG A 39 14.16 -3.88 16.87
N HIS A 40 15.13 -3.76 17.80
CA HIS A 40 15.00 -4.31 19.14
C HIS A 40 14.06 -3.46 20.00
N LEU A 41 14.07 -2.14 19.80
CA LEU A 41 13.12 -1.23 20.43
C LEU A 41 11.70 -1.48 19.90
N VAL A 42 11.53 -1.66 18.59
CA VAL A 42 10.21 -1.98 18.00
C VAL A 42 9.71 -3.34 18.45
N LEU A 43 10.59 -4.35 18.57
CA LEU A 43 10.22 -5.63 19.18
C LEU A 43 9.77 -5.47 20.64
N ALA A 44 10.52 -4.72 21.45
CA ALA A 44 10.13 -4.47 22.85
C ALA A 44 8.79 -3.72 22.94
N ALA A 45 8.56 -2.73 22.08
CA ALA A 45 7.29 -2.01 21.99
C ALA A 45 6.14 -2.93 21.55
N ALA A 46 6.35 -3.82 20.59
CA ALA A 46 5.35 -4.79 20.15
C ALA A 46 4.99 -5.78 21.26
N LEU A 47 5.99 -6.30 21.99
CA LEU A 47 5.77 -7.17 23.15
C LEU A 47 5.03 -6.44 24.28
N TYR A 48 5.39 -5.17 24.53
CA TYR A 48 4.67 -4.33 25.48
C TYR A 48 3.21 -4.15 25.09
N VAL A 49 2.91 -3.78 23.84
CA VAL A 49 1.55 -3.59 23.34
C VAL A 49 0.71 -4.87 23.48
N VAL A 50 1.26 -6.02 23.07
CA VAL A 50 0.56 -7.31 23.22
C VAL A 50 0.35 -7.64 24.70
N GLY A 51 1.36 -7.47 25.54
CA GLY A 51 1.22 -7.68 26.99
C GLY A 51 0.18 -6.77 27.63
N ASN A 52 0.19 -5.49 27.26
CA ASN A 52 -0.76 -4.48 27.75
C ASN A 52 -2.19 -4.76 27.26
N ALA A 53 -2.36 -5.30 26.06
CA ALA A 53 -3.66 -5.69 25.54
C ALA A 53 -4.34 -6.79 26.39
N PHE A 54 -3.57 -7.70 27.00
CA PHE A 54 -4.09 -8.80 27.84
C PHE A 54 -4.09 -8.50 29.34
N LEU A 55 -3.05 -7.81 29.82
CA LEU A 55 -2.78 -7.61 31.25
C LEU A 55 -3.00 -6.17 31.71
N GLY A 56 -3.07 -5.23 30.76
CA GLY A 56 -3.27 -3.82 31.04
C GLY A 56 -4.74 -3.48 31.26
N PRO A 57 -5.05 -2.18 31.31
CA PRO A 57 -6.41 -1.70 31.51
C PRO A 57 -7.36 -2.17 30.41
N ARG A 58 -8.64 -2.33 30.72
CA ARG A 58 -9.65 -2.84 29.76
C ARG A 58 -10.42 -1.73 29.04
N GLY A 59 -10.27 -0.49 29.47
CA GLY A 59 -10.98 0.66 28.94
C GLY A 59 -10.17 1.45 27.90
N PRO A 60 -10.65 2.67 27.57
CA PRO A 60 -10.03 3.54 26.57
C PRO A 60 -8.63 4.05 26.95
N GLU A 61 -8.21 3.85 28.19
CA GLU A 61 -6.88 4.16 28.69
C GLU A 61 -5.78 3.19 28.20
N ASN A 62 -6.16 2.12 27.51
CA ASN A 62 -5.21 1.15 26.93
C ASN A 62 -4.69 1.62 25.56
N PRO A 63 -3.37 1.73 25.34
CA PRO A 63 -2.79 2.21 24.08
C PRO A 63 -2.79 1.18 22.95
N ALA A 64 -3.25 -0.06 23.15
CA ALA A 64 -3.11 -1.13 22.15
C ALA A 64 -3.84 -0.82 20.83
N ALA A 65 -5.05 -0.25 20.91
CA ALA A 65 -5.79 0.18 19.73
C ALA A 65 -5.06 1.31 18.97
N HIS A 66 -4.52 2.30 19.68
CA HIS A 66 -3.70 3.36 19.08
C HIS A 66 -2.46 2.79 18.40
N ALA A 67 -1.79 1.82 19.03
CA ALA A 67 -0.61 1.20 18.46
C ALA A 67 -0.89 0.47 17.14
N LEU A 68 -2.00 -0.29 17.07
CA LEU A 68 -2.39 -1.02 15.86
C LEU A 68 -2.95 -0.10 14.78
N PHE A 69 -3.98 0.68 15.09
CA PHE A 69 -4.74 1.43 14.08
C PHE A 69 -4.14 2.81 13.76
N VAL A 70 -3.44 3.45 14.71
CA VAL A 70 -2.90 4.80 14.49
C VAL A 70 -1.42 4.74 14.12
N TRP A 71 -0.59 4.08 14.94
CA TRP A 71 0.86 4.08 14.70
C TRP A 71 1.28 3.10 13.60
N LEU A 72 0.84 1.85 13.68
CA LEU A 72 1.21 0.83 12.71
C LEU A 72 0.48 1.00 11.39
N TRP A 73 -0.84 1.13 11.39
CA TRP A 73 -1.61 1.23 10.16
C TRP A 73 -1.44 2.59 9.46
N VAL A 74 -1.71 3.68 10.16
CA VAL A 74 -1.67 5.01 9.56
C VAL A 74 -0.25 5.58 9.55
N GLY A 75 0.44 5.56 10.70
CA GLY A 75 1.75 6.16 10.88
C GLY A 75 2.86 5.52 10.02
N LEU A 76 2.70 4.26 9.64
CA LEU A 76 3.68 3.58 8.79
C LEU A 76 3.76 4.18 7.38
N VAL A 77 2.67 4.71 6.83
CA VAL A 77 2.66 5.33 5.48
C VAL A 77 3.55 6.56 5.40
N PRO A 78 3.33 7.64 6.16
CA PRO A 78 4.15 8.84 6.05
C PRO A 78 5.61 8.56 6.41
N VAL A 79 5.87 7.70 7.41
CA VAL A 79 7.24 7.29 7.74
C VAL A 79 7.88 6.58 6.55
N SER A 80 7.15 5.68 5.87
CA SER A 80 7.69 4.98 4.71
C SER A 80 7.90 5.91 3.51
N VAL A 81 6.96 6.82 3.26
CA VAL A 81 7.08 7.86 2.22
C VAL A 81 8.30 8.74 2.45
N VAL A 82 8.69 9.02 3.69
CA VAL A 82 9.90 9.83 3.96
C VAL A 82 11.15 8.97 3.91
N PHE A 83 11.21 7.86 4.64
CA PHE A 83 12.45 7.12 4.93
C PHE A 83 12.67 5.87 4.06
N GLY A 84 11.68 5.46 3.27
CA GLY A 84 11.71 4.26 2.44
C GLY A 84 11.01 3.07 3.14
N PRO A 85 11.32 1.82 2.76
CA PRO A 85 10.64 0.62 3.27
C PRO A 85 11.04 0.30 4.72
N VAL A 86 10.65 1.13 5.68
CA VAL A 86 11.12 1.05 7.08
C VAL A 86 10.69 -0.24 7.78
N TRP A 87 9.50 -0.77 7.47
CA TRP A 87 8.97 -1.93 8.21
C TRP A 87 9.86 -3.15 8.04
N ARG A 88 10.41 -3.39 6.84
CA ARG A 88 11.33 -4.53 6.60
C ARG A 88 12.51 -4.54 7.57
N GLU A 89 13.02 -3.36 7.96
CA GLU A 89 14.17 -3.21 8.84
C GLU A 89 13.81 -3.37 10.33
N VAL A 90 12.62 -2.93 10.72
CA VAL A 90 12.17 -2.91 12.13
C VAL A 90 11.12 -3.95 12.48
N ASN A 91 10.71 -4.80 11.52
CA ASN A 91 9.63 -5.76 11.67
C ASN A 91 9.90 -6.65 12.92
N PRO A 92 9.03 -6.59 13.95
CA PRO A 92 9.23 -7.33 15.18
C PRO A 92 9.19 -8.85 14.93
N LEU A 93 8.40 -9.30 13.95
CA LEU A 93 8.29 -10.72 13.60
C LEU A 93 9.56 -11.24 12.92
N ARG A 94 10.19 -10.46 12.02
CA ARG A 94 11.52 -10.80 11.47
C ARG A 94 12.58 -10.86 12.56
N THR A 95 12.55 -9.90 13.48
CA THR A 95 13.49 -9.85 14.59
C THR A 95 13.32 -11.08 15.49
N LEU A 96 12.08 -11.40 15.86
CA LEU A 96 11.75 -12.57 16.65
C LEU A 96 12.11 -13.87 15.93
N PHE A 97 11.83 -13.99 14.63
CA PHE A 97 12.20 -15.13 13.80
C PHE A 97 13.72 -15.41 13.86
N ARG A 98 14.53 -14.36 13.71
CA ARG A 98 16.00 -14.45 13.79
C ARG A 98 16.48 -14.77 15.21
N LEU A 99 15.86 -14.20 16.26
CA LEU A 99 16.20 -14.48 17.65
C LEU A 99 15.86 -15.92 18.06
N LEU A 100 14.74 -16.46 17.57
CA LEU A 100 14.34 -17.85 17.74
C LEU A 100 15.17 -18.82 16.89
N ARG A 101 16.12 -18.31 16.08
CA ARG A 101 17.01 -19.09 15.20
C ARG A 101 16.24 -20.03 14.26
N LEU A 102 15.08 -19.59 13.78
CA LEU A 102 14.30 -20.35 12.80
C LEU A 102 15.04 -20.42 11.46
N PRO A 103 14.84 -21.51 10.67
CA PRO A 103 15.65 -21.76 9.48
C PRO A 103 15.41 -20.69 8.41
N PRO A 104 16.46 -19.97 7.94
CA PRO A 104 16.29 -18.87 6.99
C PRO A 104 15.63 -19.29 5.67
N GLY A 105 15.85 -20.52 5.22
CA GLY A 105 15.22 -21.10 4.03
C GLY A 105 13.84 -21.71 4.27
N GLY A 106 13.44 -21.88 5.54
CA GLY A 106 12.25 -22.62 5.95
C GLY A 106 12.47 -24.12 6.06
N TRP A 107 11.50 -24.84 6.66
CA TRP A 107 11.53 -26.31 6.77
C TRP A 107 11.25 -27.02 5.45
N TRP A 108 10.56 -26.37 4.51
CA TRP A 108 10.19 -26.95 3.21
C TRP A 108 10.89 -26.25 2.05
N SER A 109 12.18 -25.90 2.21
CA SER A 109 12.99 -25.37 1.11
C SER A 109 13.14 -26.42 0.01
N ALA A 110 12.34 -26.34 -1.05
CA ALA A 110 12.74 -26.93 -2.31
C ALA A 110 13.98 -26.17 -2.83
N PRO A 111 14.99 -26.82 -3.41
CA PRO A 111 16.10 -26.15 -4.07
C PRO A 111 15.53 -25.16 -5.09
N SER A 112 15.72 -23.85 -4.85
CA SER A 112 15.33 -22.84 -5.83
C SER A 112 16.25 -23.03 -7.04
N PRO A 113 15.73 -23.23 -8.26
CA PRO A 113 16.58 -23.29 -9.45
C PRO A 113 17.44 -22.03 -9.50
N ALA A 114 18.75 -22.21 -9.52
CA ALA A 114 19.71 -21.11 -9.54
C ALA A 114 19.30 -20.09 -10.64
N GLY A 115 19.06 -18.84 -10.23
CA GLY A 115 18.83 -17.73 -11.15
C GLY A 115 17.39 -17.32 -11.43
N ARG A 116 16.35 -17.97 -10.88
CA ARG A 116 14.96 -17.46 -10.93
C ARG A 116 14.46 -17.16 -9.53
N THR A 117 14.50 -15.90 -9.11
CA THR A 117 13.59 -15.42 -8.06
C THR A 117 12.17 -15.56 -8.62
N PRO A 118 11.31 -16.46 -8.09
CA PRO A 118 9.93 -16.52 -8.54
C PRO A 118 9.34 -15.12 -8.35
N ALA A 119 8.70 -14.55 -9.36
CA ALA A 119 8.02 -13.26 -9.24
C ALA A 119 7.19 -13.31 -7.97
N ALA A 120 7.62 -12.57 -6.95
CA ALA A 120 7.12 -12.74 -5.61
C ALA A 120 5.61 -12.48 -5.61
N THR A 121 4.83 -13.54 -5.40
CA THR A 121 3.37 -13.43 -5.32
C THR A 121 3.01 -12.62 -4.09
N ARG A 122 2.36 -11.46 -4.29
CA ARG A 122 1.89 -10.55 -3.24
C ARG A 122 0.45 -10.81 -2.82
N TRP A 123 -0.21 -11.81 -3.40
CA TRP A 123 -1.60 -12.14 -3.04
C TRP A 123 -1.77 -12.53 -1.56
N PRO A 124 -0.81 -13.19 -0.87
CA PRO A 124 -0.97 -13.46 0.56
C PRO A 124 -1.00 -12.16 1.36
N ALA A 125 -0.13 -11.20 1.04
CA ALA A 125 -0.13 -9.88 1.66
C ALA A 125 -1.47 -9.15 1.44
N ALA A 126 -2.10 -9.32 0.27
CA ALA A 126 -3.41 -8.74 0.00
C ALA A 126 -4.51 -9.38 0.87
N LEU A 127 -4.44 -10.70 1.11
CA LEU A 127 -5.36 -11.40 2.00
C LEU A 127 -5.19 -10.97 3.46
N PHE A 128 -3.94 -10.85 3.92
CA PHE A 128 -3.65 -10.34 5.27
C PHE A 128 -4.07 -8.89 5.44
N LEU A 129 -3.90 -8.06 4.39
CA LEU A 129 -4.41 -6.70 4.39
C LEU A 129 -5.93 -6.70 4.47
N LEU A 130 -6.62 -7.55 3.69
CA LEU A 130 -8.08 -7.67 3.72
C LEU A 130 -8.58 -8.10 5.10
N ALA A 131 -7.91 -9.06 5.73
CA ALA A 131 -8.22 -9.51 7.09
C ALA A 131 -8.00 -8.39 8.13
N PHE A 132 -6.95 -7.58 7.96
CA PHE A 132 -6.69 -6.42 8.80
C PHE A 132 -7.79 -5.35 8.65
N VAL A 133 -8.12 -4.92 7.42
CA VAL A 133 -9.16 -3.89 7.21
C VAL A 133 -10.56 -4.41 7.54
N TRP A 134 -10.79 -5.72 7.49
CA TRP A 134 -12.02 -6.33 7.98
C TRP A 134 -12.14 -6.23 9.51
N LEU A 135 -11.04 -6.46 10.25
CA LEU A 135 -10.99 -6.18 11.68
C LEU A 135 -11.31 -4.71 11.95
N GLU A 136 -10.65 -3.80 11.23
CA GLU A 136 -10.79 -2.36 11.42
C GLU A 136 -12.23 -1.87 11.13
N LEU A 137 -12.83 -2.31 10.03
CA LEU A 137 -14.04 -1.67 9.49
C LEU A 137 -15.34 -2.44 9.71
N VAL A 138 -15.27 -3.72 10.08
CA VAL A 138 -16.45 -4.60 10.15
C VAL A 138 -16.62 -5.23 11.52
N VAL A 139 -15.53 -5.59 12.21
CA VAL A 139 -15.63 -6.25 13.52
C VAL A 139 -16.20 -5.28 14.56
N PRO A 140 -17.30 -5.66 15.24
CA PRO A 140 -17.81 -4.88 16.37
C PRO A 140 -16.78 -4.84 17.49
N HIS A 141 -16.69 -3.71 18.19
CA HIS A 141 -15.78 -3.56 19.33
C HIS A 141 -14.30 -3.81 19.00
N HIS A 142 -13.87 -3.58 17.76
CA HIS A 142 -12.49 -3.78 17.29
C HIS A 142 -11.43 -2.96 18.07
N GLY A 143 -11.85 -1.91 18.78
CA GLY A 143 -10.99 -1.11 19.66
C GLY A 143 -10.78 -1.70 21.07
N GLU A 144 -11.49 -2.78 21.44
CA GLU A 144 -11.28 -3.41 22.74
C GLU A 144 -9.89 -4.04 22.85
N PRO A 145 -9.17 -3.86 23.98
CA PRO A 145 -7.79 -4.33 24.13
C PRO A 145 -7.64 -5.83 23.87
N LEU A 146 -8.57 -6.66 24.36
CA LEU A 146 -8.52 -8.11 24.16
C LEU A 146 -8.69 -8.51 22.68
N VAL A 147 -9.55 -7.81 21.94
CA VAL A 147 -9.75 -8.07 20.50
C VAL A 147 -8.46 -7.75 19.73
N VAL A 148 -7.85 -6.59 20.03
CA VAL A 148 -6.57 -6.17 19.45
C VAL A 148 -5.45 -7.14 19.79
N GLY A 149 -5.33 -7.54 21.06
CA GLY A 149 -4.32 -8.47 21.55
C GLY A 149 -4.42 -9.85 20.89
N CYS A 150 -5.63 -10.41 20.82
CA CYS A 150 -5.89 -11.68 20.13
C CYS A 150 -5.56 -11.59 18.64
N TRP A 151 -5.90 -10.49 17.97
CA TRP A 151 -5.57 -10.31 16.56
C TRP A 151 -4.07 -10.20 16.33
N LEU A 152 -3.36 -9.37 17.12
CA LEU A 152 -1.91 -9.22 17.02
C LEU A 152 -1.17 -10.54 17.26
N LEU A 153 -1.58 -11.30 18.30
CA LEU A 153 -1.01 -12.60 18.61
C LEU A 153 -1.29 -13.61 17.49
N GLY A 154 -2.54 -13.70 17.01
CA GLY A 154 -2.92 -14.59 15.92
C GLY A 154 -2.17 -14.27 14.62
N TYR A 155 -2.08 -12.98 14.27
CA TYR A 155 -1.30 -12.49 13.13
C TYR A 155 0.18 -12.88 13.25
N ALA A 156 0.79 -12.62 14.41
CA ALA A 156 2.19 -12.96 14.69
C ALA A 156 2.46 -14.46 14.56
N LEU A 157 1.62 -15.29 15.19
CA LEU A 157 1.75 -16.76 15.15
C LEU A 157 1.62 -17.30 13.72
N LEU A 158 0.62 -16.84 12.97
CA LEU A 158 0.41 -17.28 11.60
C LEU A 158 1.58 -16.88 10.69
N GLN A 159 2.06 -15.64 10.82
CA GLN A 159 3.19 -15.14 10.02
C GLN A 159 4.49 -15.84 10.35
N LEU A 160 4.78 -16.09 11.64
CA LEU A 160 5.95 -16.86 12.08
C LEU A 160 5.88 -18.31 11.62
N ALA A 161 4.71 -18.96 11.71
CA ALA A 161 4.52 -20.32 11.23
C ALA A 161 4.76 -20.42 9.71
N CYS A 162 4.18 -19.50 8.92
CA CYS A 162 4.41 -19.47 7.49
C CYS A 162 5.89 -19.17 7.14
N ALA A 163 6.54 -18.25 7.86
CA ALA A 163 7.97 -17.98 7.68
C ALA A 163 8.85 -19.18 8.08
N ALA A 164 8.49 -19.92 9.14
CA ALA A 164 9.22 -21.13 9.54
C ALA A 164 9.15 -22.21 8.46
N VAL A 165 8.03 -22.28 7.73
CA VAL A 165 7.84 -23.24 6.63
C VAL A 165 8.49 -22.76 5.32
N ARG A 166 8.34 -21.47 4.96
CA ARG A 166 8.69 -20.90 3.63
C ARG A 166 9.98 -20.06 3.60
N GLY A 167 10.61 -19.86 4.75
CA GLY A 167 11.80 -19.04 4.93
C GLY A 167 11.51 -17.57 5.26
N GLU A 168 12.55 -16.84 5.66
CA GLU A 168 12.45 -15.45 6.15
C GLU A 168 11.93 -14.47 5.07
N GLU A 169 12.16 -14.76 3.79
CA GLU A 169 11.60 -13.97 2.69
C GLU A 169 10.07 -14.10 2.57
N TRP A 170 9.40 -14.92 3.39
CA TRP A 170 7.95 -14.88 3.53
C TRP A 170 7.44 -13.48 3.87
N PHE A 171 8.06 -12.80 4.85
CA PHE A 171 7.58 -11.49 5.31
C PHE A 171 7.57 -10.45 4.18
N ALA A 172 8.61 -10.39 3.33
CA ALA A 172 8.68 -9.46 2.20
C ALA A 172 7.57 -9.63 1.16
N ARG A 173 6.90 -10.78 1.14
CA ARG A 173 5.94 -11.18 0.10
C ARG A 173 4.52 -11.32 0.63
N ALA A 174 4.39 -11.62 1.92
CA ALA A 174 3.13 -11.99 2.56
C ALA A 174 2.78 -11.15 3.79
N ASP A 175 3.73 -10.48 4.43
CA ASP A 175 3.41 -9.48 5.46
C ASP A 175 2.80 -8.26 4.80
N CYS A 176 1.52 -8.02 5.11
CA CYS A 176 0.79 -6.89 4.58
C CYS A 176 1.47 -5.56 4.95
N PHE A 177 1.99 -5.40 6.18
CA PHE A 177 2.65 -4.18 6.60
C PHE A 177 4.03 -4.01 5.97
N GLU A 178 4.74 -5.10 5.68
CA GLU A 178 6.01 -5.01 4.95
C GLU A 178 5.79 -4.62 3.49
N VAL A 179 4.80 -5.23 2.83
CA VAL A 179 4.42 -4.86 1.45
C VAL A 179 3.85 -3.43 1.40
N TYR A 180 3.05 -3.05 2.39
CA TYR A 180 2.50 -1.70 2.54
C TYR A 180 3.61 -0.65 2.66
N SER A 181 4.56 -0.88 3.57
CA SER A 181 5.75 -0.04 3.74
C SER A 181 6.65 -0.04 2.52
N ASP A 182 6.83 -1.18 1.84
CA ASP A 182 7.63 -1.26 0.61
C ASP A 182 7.04 -0.41 -0.52
N LEU A 183 5.74 -0.52 -0.75
CA LEU A 183 5.04 0.22 -1.80
C LEU A 183 5.02 1.73 -1.48
N ALA A 184 4.66 2.13 -0.25
CA ALA A 184 4.73 3.53 0.18
C ALA A 184 6.17 4.08 0.08
N GLY A 185 7.17 3.27 0.44
CA GLY A 185 8.58 3.60 0.41
C GLY A 185 9.17 3.85 -0.98
N ARG A 186 8.48 3.42 -2.06
CA ARG A 186 8.88 3.73 -3.45
C ARG A 186 8.89 5.24 -3.73
N LEU A 187 8.10 6.01 -2.98
CA LEU A 187 8.02 7.47 -3.06
C LEU A 187 9.13 8.19 -2.27
N SER A 188 10.01 7.46 -1.58
CA SER A 188 10.95 8.09 -0.66
C SER A 188 12.09 8.83 -1.35
N PRO A 189 12.26 10.15 -1.10
CA PRO A 189 13.41 10.92 -1.59
C PRO A 189 14.71 10.59 -0.83
N LEU A 190 14.60 10.01 0.37
CA LEU A 190 15.75 9.54 1.14
C LEU A 190 16.26 8.18 0.62
N ARG A 191 15.35 7.31 0.16
CA ARG A 191 15.70 6.01 -0.45
C ARG A 191 16.08 6.13 -1.92
N HIS A 192 15.39 6.97 -2.68
CA HIS A 192 15.55 7.11 -4.13
C HIS A 192 15.97 8.54 -4.48
N ARG A 193 17.02 8.69 -5.29
CA ARG A 193 17.38 10.00 -5.87
C ARG A 193 16.26 10.52 -6.79
N ASN A 194 15.58 9.61 -7.49
CA ASN A 194 14.39 9.89 -8.27
C ASN A 194 13.22 9.01 -7.79
N PRO A 195 12.34 9.52 -6.90
CA PRO A 195 11.19 8.77 -6.39
C PRO A 195 10.19 8.33 -7.46
N LEU A 196 9.97 9.15 -8.49
CA LEU A 196 9.07 8.79 -9.59
C LEU A 196 9.56 7.53 -10.32
N ALA A 197 10.87 7.45 -10.56
CA ALA A 197 11.50 6.25 -11.10
C ALA A 197 11.44 5.06 -10.11
N GLY A 198 11.45 5.34 -8.80
CA GLY A 198 11.27 4.34 -7.75
C GLY A 198 9.90 3.65 -7.85
N VAL A 199 8.84 4.43 -8.05
CA VAL A 199 7.48 3.92 -8.27
C VAL A 199 7.36 3.23 -9.63
N ALA A 200 7.82 3.86 -10.71
CA ALA A 200 7.70 3.32 -12.07
C ALA A 200 8.43 1.97 -12.25
N ARG A 201 9.50 1.73 -11.49
CA ARG A 201 10.24 0.44 -11.50
C ARG A 201 9.73 -0.57 -10.45
N THR A 202 8.53 -0.37 -9.91
CA THR A 202 7.91 -1.38 -9.04
C THR A 202 7.75 -2.68 -9.82
N PRO A 203 8.31 -3.81 -9.37
CA PRO A 203 8.25 -5.05 -10.13
C PRO A 203 6.80 -5.48 -10.33
N PRO A 204 6.34 -5.63 -11.59
CA PRO A 204 5.03 -6.20 -11.86
C PRO A 204 5.01 -7.62 -11.31
N GLY A 205 3.86 -8.06 -10.82
CA GLY A 205 3.78 -9.39 -10.23
C GLY A 205 2.37 -9.78 -9.80
N PRO A 206 2.12 -11.09 -9.71
CA PRO A 206 0.84 -11.61 -9.24
C PRO A 206 0.52 -11.04 -7.85
N GLY A 207 -0.64 -10.39 -7.72
CA GLY A 207 -1.14 -9.86 -6.46
C GLY A 207 -0.91 -8.37 -6.21
N LEU A 208 -0.08 -7.65 -6.99
CA LEU A 208 0.09 -6.20 -6.78
C LEU A 208 -1.23 -5.43 -6.98
N ALA A 209 -1.93 -5.70 -8.08
CA ALA A 209 -3.24 -5.10 -8.35
C ALA A 209 -4.28 -5.47 -7.29
N VAL A 210 -4.22 -6.70 -6.74
CA VAL A 210 -5.13 -7.13 -5.66
C VAL A 210 -4.82 -6.40 -4.37
N PHE A 211 -3.54 -6.27 -4.02
CA PHE A 211 -3.11 -5.53 -2.83
C PHE A 211 -3.55 -4.07 -2.90
N LEU A 212 -3.32 -3.40 -4.04
CA LEU A 212 -3.73 -2.01 -4.24
C LEU A 212 -5.25 -1.85 -4.28
N ALA A 213 -5.97 -2.83 -4.83
CA ALA A 213 -7.43 -2.84 -4.81
C ALA A 213 -7.99 -2.99 -3.39
N VAL A 214 -7.34 -3.79 -2.52
CA VAL A 214 -7.72 -3.89 -1.10
C VAL A 214 -7.35 -2.62 -0.34
N TRP A 215 -6.13 -2.12 -0.51
CA TRP A 215 -5.66 -0.90 0.15
C TRP A 215 -6.58 0.28 -0.20
N TRP A 216 -6.82 0.52 -1.48
CA TRP A 216 -7.71 1.59 -1.88
C TRP A 216 -9.17 1.26 -1.58
N GLY A 217 -9.68 0.11 -2.01
CA GLY A 217 -11.09 -0.27 -1.85
C GLY A 217 -11.55 -0.18 -0.39
N SER A 218 -10.71 -0.57 0.57
CA SER A 218 -11.02 -0.41 2.00
C SER A 218 -11.12 1.05 2.46
N THR A 219 -10.31 1.96 1.92
CA THR A 219 -10.40 3.40 2.21
C THR A 219 -11.69 4.01 1.65
N ILE A 220 -12.12 3.57 0.46
CA ILE A 220 -13.42 3.95 -0.10
C ILE A 220 -14.55 3.41 0.81
N PHE A 221 -14.41 2.16 1.27
CA PHE A 221 -15.40 1.52 2.13
C PHE A 221 -15.52 2.22 3.47
N ASP A 222 -14.40 2.57 4.12
CA ASP A 222 -14.37 3.37 5.37
C ASP A 222 -15.18 4.67 5.23
N SER A 223 -15.00 5.36 4.11
CA SER A 223 -15.75 6.59 3.83
C SER A 223 -17.25 6.33 3.69
N ALA A 224 -17.61 5.33 2.89
CA ALA A 224 -19.01 4.98 2.62
C ALA A 224 -19.70 4.47 3.88
N SER A 225 -18.99 3.68 4.68
CA SER A 225 -19.52 3.07 5.90
C SER A 225 -19.70 4.08 7.04
N GLY A 226 -18.99 5.21 7.00
CA GLY A 226 -19.19 6.33 7.91
C GLY A 226 -20.44 7.16 7.64
N SER A 227 -21.14 6.98 6.52
CA SER A 227 -22.28 7.82 6.15
C SER A 227 -23.57 7.50 6.93
N PRO A 228 -24.44 8.49 7.22
CA PRO A 228 -25.73 8.25 7.87
C PRO A 228 -26.65 7.30 7.08
N ALA A 229 -26.54 7.32 5.74
CA ALA A 229 -27.31 6.45 4.86
C ALA A 229 -26.93 4.96 5.06
N TRP A 230 -25.62 4.67 5.15
CA TRP A 230 -25.13 3.33 5.44
C TRP A 230 -25.52 2.88 6.83
N ALA A 231 -25.35 3.73 7.85
CA ALA A 231 -25.76 3.44 9.21
C ALA A 231 -27.26 3.10 9.31
N GLY A 232 -28.12 3.90 8.67
CA GLY A 232 -29.56 3.64 8.61
C GLY A 232 -29.92 2.36 7.84
N PHE A 233 -29.17 2.02 6.80
CA PHE A 233 -29.33 0.74 6.08
C PHE A 233 -29.00 -0.45 6.99
N LEU A 234 -27.84 -0.43 7.66
CA LEU A 234 -27.43 -1.52 8.55
C LEU A 234 -28.42 -1.73 9.71
N GLN A 235 -28.93 -0.63 10.28
CA GLN A 235 -29.95 -0.68 11.33
C GLN A 235 -31.24 -1.36 10.86
N ARG A 236 -31.71 -1.05 9.65
CA ARG A 236 -32.92 -1.69 9.08
C ARG A 236 -32.69 -3.15 8.70
N ALA A 237 -31.50 -3.49 8.22
CA ALA A 237 -31.20 -4.80 7.67
C ALA A 237 -30.81 -5.85 8.73
N GLY A 238 -30.41 -5.45 9.94
CA GLY A 238 -30.25 -6.34 11.10
C GLY A 238 -29.00 -7.24 11.11
N HIS A 239 -28.09 -7.12 10.13
CA HIS A 239 -26.88 -7.95 10.02
C HIS A 239 -25.61 -7.13 9.69
N PRO A 240 -25.13 -6.28 10.61
CA PRO A 240 -24.05 -5.32 10.34
C PRO A 240 -22.75 -5.99 9.87
N VAL A 241 -22.38 -7.13 10.46
CA VAL A 241 -21.16 -7.86 10.07
C VAL A 241 -21.27 -8.47 8.67
N GLY A 242 -22.43 -9.06 8.34
CA GLY A 242 -22.65 -9.69 7.04
C GLY A 242 -22.63 -8.66 5.91
N TYR A 243 -23.40 -7.59 6.05
CA TYR A 243 -23.45 -6.51 5.06
C TYR A 243 -22.16 -5.69 5.01
N GLY A 244 -21.49 -5.48 6.15
CA GLY A 244 -20.17 -4.84 6.20
C GLY A 244 -19.11 -5.65 5.45
N THR A 245 -19.08 -6.96 5.67
CA THR A 245 -18.17 -7.87 4.94
C THR A 245 -18.46 -7.87 3.45
N ALA A 246 -19.72 -7.98 3.06
CA ALA A 246 -20.13 -7.95 1.66
C ALA A 246 -19.77 -6.62 1.00
N GLY A 247 -20.05 -5.49 1.64
CA GLY A 247 -19.72 -4.16 1.14
C GLY A 247 -18.23 -3.97 0.93
N LEU A 248 -17.40 -4.34 1.92
CA LEU A 248 -15.94 -4.27 1.83
C LEU A 248 -15.40 -5.13 0.67
N VAL A 249 -15.83 -6.39 0.57
CA VAL A 249 -15.36 -7.31 -0.48
C VAL A 249 -15.81 -6.85 -1.86
N LEU A 250 -17.07 -6.44 -2.02
CA LEU A 250 -17.62 -5.96 -3.28
C LEU A 250 -16.88 -4.71 -3.77
N LEU A 251 -16.55 -3.79 -2.88
CA LEU A 251 -15.86 -2.55 -3.25
C LEU A 251 -14.40 -2.82 -3.66
N CYS A 252 -13.68 -3.65 -2.89
CA CYS A 252 -12.34 -4.11 -3.27
C CYS A 252 -12.37 -4.85 -4.62
N ALA A 253 -13.37 -5.70 -4.86
CA ALA A 253 -13.54 -6.41 -6.12
C ALA A 253 -13.87 -5.46 -7.29
N ALA A 254 -14.68 -4.42 -7.06
CA ALA A 254 -15.01 -3.41 -8.06
C ALA A 254 -13.76 -2.58 -8.46
N VAL A 255 -12.94 -2.19 -7.48
CA VAL A 255 -11.64 -1.52 -7.74
C VAL A 255 -10.71 -2.45 -8.52
N LEU A 256 -10.61 -3.73 -8.13
CA LEU A 256 -9.80 -4.70 -8.86
C LEU A 256 -10.29 -4.87 -10.30
N LEU A 257 -11.60 -5.03 -10.50
CA LEU A 257 -12.21 -5.23 -11.81
C LEU A 257 -11.99 -4.00 -12.70
N SER A 258 -12.21 -2.80 -12.19
CA SER A 258 -11.98 -1.56 -12.96
C SER A 258 -10.51 -1.40 -13.35
N VAL A 259 -9.56 -1.69 -12.45
CA VAL A 259 -8.13 -1.75 -12.83
C VAL A 259 -7.89 -2.78 -13.92
N ARG A 260 -8.43 -4.00 -13.81
CA ARG A 260 -8.23 -5.07 -14.80
C ARG A 260 -8.84 -4.75 -16.17
N LEU A 261 -10.01 -4.13 -16.20
CA LEU A 261 -10.72 -3.79 -17.42
C LEU A 261 -10.11 -2.56 -18.12
N LEU A 262 -9.73 -1.53 -17.35
CA LEU A 262 -9.29 -0.25 -17.92
C LEU A 262 -7.77 -0.16 -18.13
N SER A 263 -6.96 -1.03 -17.51
CA SER A 263 -5.51 -1.08 -17.79
C SER A 263 -5.19 -1.68 -19.18
N GLY A 264 -6.14 -2.38 -19.82
CA GLY A 264 -6.00 -2.86 -21.19
C GLY A 264 -4.71 -3.65 -21.44
N ARG A 265 -3.86 -3.14 -22.36
CA ARG A 265 -2.55 -3.70 -22.72
C ARG A 265 -1.38 -3.15 -21.91
N LEU A 266 -1.59 -2.19 -21.02
CA LEU A 266 -0.53 -1.52 -20.27
C LEU A 266 -0.60 -1.93 -18.79
N ASP A 267 0.53 -2.33 -18.21
CA ASP A 267 0.59 -2.51 -16.76
C ASP A 267 0.87 -1.16 -16.07
N VAL A 268 -0.19 -0.38 -15.86
CA VAL A 268 -0.13 0.90 -15.12
C VAL A 268 -0.35 0.73 -13.63
N THR A 269 -0.34 -0.50 -13.10
CA THR A 269 -0.70 -0.80 -11.71
C THR A 269 0.14 0.01 -10.70
N ALA A 270 1.42 0.22 -10.98
CA ALA A 270 2.32 0.98 -10.11
C ALA A 270 1.91 2.46 -9.97
N SER A 271 1.22 3.03 -10.97
CA SER A 271 0.70 4.41 -10.90
C SER A 271 -0.39 4.61 -9.86
N LEU A 272 -0.98 3.53 -9.33
CA LEU A 272 -1.98 3.59 -8.26
C LEU A 272 -1.36 3.74 -6.87
N ILE A 273 -0.05 3.45 -6.72
CA ILE A 273 0.65 3.55 -5.43
C ILE A 273 0.59 4.99 -4.87
N PRO A 274 0.94 6.05 -5.64
CA PRO A 274 0.88 7.42 -5.15
C PRO A 274 -0.55 7.88 -4.86
N ILE A 275 -1.53 7.38 -5.61
CA ILE A 275 -2.95 7.66 -5.38
C ILE A 275 -3.40 7.04 -4.05
N ALA A 276 -3.10 5.75 -3.83
CA ALA A 276 -3.45 5.06 -2.58
C ALA A 276 -2.80 5.73 -1.36
N VAL A 277 -1.52 6.11 -1.46
CA VAL A 277 -0.81 6.87 -0.41
C VAL A 277 -1.48 8.22 -0.14
N GLY A 278 -1.77 9.00 -1.19
CA GLY A 278 -2.43 10.30 -1.05
C GLY A 278 -3.79 10.19 -0.38
N TYR A 279 -4.58 9.17 -0.74
CA TYR A 279 -5.87 8.89 -0.12
C TYR A 279 -5.75 8.49 1.35
N THR A 280 -4.89 7.53 1.67
CA THR A 280 -4.69 7.11 3.07
C THR A 280 -4.25 8.28 3.95
N LEU A 281 -3.30 9.09 3.49
CA LEU A 281 -2.87 10.26 4.24
C LEU A 281 -4.01 11.27 4.40
N ALA A 282 -4.78 11.56 3.36
CA ALA A 282 -5.91 12.48 3.45
C ALA A 282 -6.98 11.97 4.43
N HIS A 283 -7.30 10.68 4.40
CA HIS A 283 -8.32 10.10 5.28
C HIS A 283 -7.92 10.13 6.75
N TYR A 284 -6.64 9.86 7.04
CA TYR A 284 -6.19 9.63 8.40
C TYR A 284 -5.27 10.72 8.96
N VAL A 285 -5.08 11.85 8.27
CA VAL A 285 -4.26 12.96 8.79
C VAL A 285 -4.80 13.52 10.11
N SER A 286 -6.12 13.57 10.31
CA SER A 286 -6.71 13.98 11.59
C SER A 286 -6.34 12.99 12.70
N LEU A 287 -6.37 11.69 12.41
CA LEU A 287 -6.00 10.63 13.34
C LEU A 287 -4.52 10.75 13.75
N LEU A 288 -3.63 11.08 12.81
CA LEU A 288 -2.22 11.34 13.11
C LEU A 288 -2.00 12.56 14.00
N LEU A 289 -2.76 13.64 13.78
CA LEU A 289 -2.58 14.89 14.52
C LEU A 289 -3.20 14.84 15.92
N VAL A 290 -4.32 14.12 16.07
CA VAL A 290 -5.10 14.10 17.32
C VAL A 290 -4.83 12.84 18.12
N GLU A 291 -4.97 11.66 17.52
CA GLU A 291 -4.94 10.39 18.26
C GLU A 291 -3.51 9.85 18.42
N ALA A 292 -2.58 10.12 17.50
CA ALA A 292 -1.22 9.60 17.64
C ALA A 292 -0.49 10.12 18.90
N PRO A 293 -0.54 11.43 19.24
CA PRO A 293 0.06 11.94 20.48
C PRO A 293 -0.73 11.53 21.72
N ARG A 294 -2.06 11.45 21.62
CA ARG A 294 -2.92 10.97 22.70
C ARG A 294 -2.58 9.54 23.11
N GLY A 295 -2.37 8.64 22.15
CA GLY A 295 -1.91 7.28 22.42
C GLY A 295 -0.57 7.23 23.18
N VAL A 296 0.33 8.21 22.94
CA VAL A 296 1.61 8.29 23.65
C VAL A 296 1.37 8.67 25.10
N LEU A 297 0.49 9.65 25.36
CA LEU A 297 0.07 10.01 26.71
C LEU A 297 -0.53 8.80 27.44
N LEU A 298 -1.45 8.07 26.81
CA LEU A 298 -2.02 6.86 27.39
C LEU A 298 -0.95 5.83 27.74
N ALA A 299 0.03 5.62 26.86
CA ALA A 299 1.10 4.66 27.09
C ALA A 299 2.03 5.05 28.25
N VAL A 300 2.30 6.34 28.48
CA VAL A 300 3.18 6.80 29.56
C VAL A 300 2.45 7.04 30.88
N GLN A 301 1.19 7.47 30.85
CA GLN A 301 0.36 7.73 32.04
C GLN A 301 0.08 6.47 32.85
N GLN A 302 0.02 5.30 32.20
CA GLN A 302 -0.07 4.01 32.89
C GLN A 302 1.12 3.72 33.82
N TRP A 303 2.24 4.43 33.65
CA TRP A 303 3.43 4.32 34.47
C TRP A 303 3.57 5.48 35.48
N GLY A 304 2.52 6.27 35.69
CA GLY A 304 2.54 7.45 36.57
C GLY A 304 3.34 8.63 36.01
N LEU A 305 3.58 8.65 34.69
CA LEU A 305 4.30 9.73 34.01
C LEU A 305 3.31 10.67 33.32
N ALA A 306 3.53 11.98 33.45
CA ALA A 306 2.73 13.00 32.76
C ALA A 306 1.21 12.89 33.05
N GLU A 307 0.83 12.59 34.29
CA GLU A 307 -0.56 12.34 34.73
C GLU A 307 -1.51 13.51 34.39
N ASP A 308 -1.03 14.75 34.52
CA ASP A 308 -1.81 15.96 34.22
C ASP A 308 -1.73 16.41 32.76
N ALA A 309 -0.87 15.78 31.94
CA ALA A 309 -0.68 16.18 30.55
C ALA A 309 -1.89 15.81 29.69
N ARG A 310 -2.27 16.73 28.81
CA ARG A 310 -3.40 16.58 27.89
C ARG A 310 -2.98 16.95 26.46
N TRP A 311 -3.64 16.32 25.50
CA TRP A 311 -3.48 16.63 24.07
C TRP A 311 -4.83 16.98 23.47
N ASP A 312 -5.27 18.21 23.74
CA ASP A 312 -6.58 18.72 23.31
C ASP A 312 -6.44 19.60 22.06
N VAL A 313 -5.77 19.06 21.03
CA VAL A 313 -5.56 19.76 19.76
C VAL A 313 -6.78 19.61 18.86
N ALA A 314 -7.43 20.73 18.54
CA ALA A 314 -8.47 20.80 17.52
C ALA A 314 -7.92 21.47 16.25
N VAL A 315 -7.91 20.75 15.14
CA VAL A 315 -7.48 21.29 13.84
C VAL A 315 -8.66 22.03 13.22
N ALA A 316 -8.45 23.27 12.78
CA ALA A 316 -9.48 24.06 12.12
C ALA A 316 -10.03 23.32 10.88
N PRO A 317 -11.37 23.19 10.70
CA PRO A 317 -11.94 22.38 9.62
C PRO A 317 -11.46 22.77 8.22
N GLY A 318 -11.29 24.07 7.96
CA GLY A 318 -10.78 24.56 6.67
C GLY A 318 -9.32 24.17 6.40
N VAL A 319 -8.46 24.16 7.43
CA VAL A 319 -7.06 23.73 7.32
C VAL A 319 -6.99 22.23 7.07
N LEU A 320 -7.79 21.45 7.81
CA LEU A 320 -7.88 20.01 7.62
C LEU A 320 -8.34 19.68 6.19
N ALA A 321 -9.46 20.25 5.75
CA ALA A 321 -9.99 20.04 4.40
C ALA A 321 -8.97 20.44 3.32
N GLY A 322 -8.27 21.56 3.50
CA GLY A 322 -7.20 21.99 2.60
C GLY A 322 -6.05 20.98 2.50
N ALA A 323 -5.59 20.45 3.64
CA ALA A 323 -4.56 19.43 3.69
C ALA A 323 -5.01 18.12 3.01
N GLN A 324 -6.25 17.68 3.27
CA GLN A 324 -6.82 16.47 2.65
C GLN A 324 -6.91 16.58 1.14
N ILE A 325 -7.40 17.72 0.63
CA ILE A 325 -7.44 18.00 -0.81
C ILE A 325 -6.02 17.98 -1.38
N ALA A 326 -5.07 18.69 -0.76
CA ALA A 326 -3.69 18.76 -1.25
C ALA A 326 -3.02 17.38 -1.32
N LEU A 327 -3.24 16.52 -0.33
CA LEU A 327 -2.71 15.14 -0.29
C LEU A 327 -3.28 14.28 -1.42
N ILE A 328 -4.60 14.34 -1.66
CA ILE A 328 -5.25 13.62 -2.76
C ILE A 328 -4.73 14.10 -4.10
N LEU A 329 -4.72 15.42 -4.34
CA LEU A 329 -4.29 15.98 -5.61
C LEU A 329 -2.83 15.67 -5.90
N THR A 330 -1.96 15.77 -4.90
CA THR A 330 -0.55 15.40 -5.04
C THR A 330 -0.39 13.93 -5.43
N GLY A 331 -1.11 13.03 -4.76
CA GLY A 331 -1.12 11.61 -5.11
C GLY A 331 -1.56 11.34 -6.55
N HIS A 332 -2.59 12.03 -7.03
CA HIS A 332 -3.06 11.88 -8.41
C HIS A 332 -2.10 12.46 -9.44
N VAL A 333 -1.54 13.65 -9.21
CA VAL A 333 -0.56 14.25 -10.12
C VAL A 333 0.65 13.34 -10.26
N VAL A 334 1.18 12.82 -9.14
CA VAL A 334 2.30 11.86 -9.16
C VAL A 334 1.90 10.56 -9.86
N GLY A 335 0.69 10.05 -9.60
CA GLY A 335 0.15 8.88 -10.28
C GLY A 335 0.07 9.06 -11.79
N VAL A 336 -0.48 10.18 -12.28
CA VAL A 336 -0.62 10.50 -13.70
C VAL A 336 0.75 10.56 -14.39
N VAL A 337 1.73 11.19 -13.76
CA VAL A 337 3.11 11.23 -14.27
C VAL A 337 3.69 9.83 -14.42
N VAL A 338 3.50 8.96 -13.42
CA VAL A 338 3.98 7.57 -13.47
C VAL A 338 3.22 6.77 -14.54
N ALA A 339 1.91 6.93 -14.65
CA ALA A 339 1.09 6.25 -15.66
C ALA A 339 1.54 6.62 -17.08
N HIS A 340 1.80 7.90 -17.33
CA HIS A 340 2.28 8.40 -18.61
C HIS A 340 3.66 7.83 -18.95
N GLU A 341 4.61 7.83 -18.00
CA GLU A 341 5.92 7.21 -18.25
C GLU A 341 5.78 5.72 -18.62
N LEU A 342 4.96 4.96 -17.88
CA LEU A 342 4.75 3.52 -18.12
C LEU A 342 4.10 3.23 -19.48
N ALA A 343 3.25 4.13 -19.95
CA ALA A 343 2.63 4.05 -21.27
C ALA A 343 3.64 4.32 -22.40
N LEU A 344 4.52 5.33 -22.22
CA LEU A 344 5.61 5.61 -23.15
C LEU A 344 6.63 4.48 -23.24
N THR A 345 6.88 3.76 -22.14
CA THR A 345 7.78 2.58 -22.13
C THR A 345 7.13 1.31 -22.70
N GLY A 346 5.82 1.33 -22.97
CA GLY A 346 5.10 0.22 -23.62
C GLY A 346 5.04 -1.05 -22.77
N THR A 347 5.03 -0.93 -21.45
CA THR A 347 5.09 -2.05 -20.49
C THR A 347 3.91 -3.02 -20.71
N PRO A 348 4.12 -4.24 -21.25
CA PRO A 348 3.03 -5.12 -21.63
C PRO A 348 2.25 -5.61 -20.41
N GLY A 349 0.92 -5.47 -20.44
CA GLY A 349 0.01 -6.00 -19.44
C GLY A 349 0.08 -7.52 -19.38
N ALA A 350 -0.11 -8.10 -18.19
CA ALA A 350 -0.04 -9.54 -17.95
C ALA A 350 -0.95 -10.40 -18.87
N ALA A 351 -2.01 -9.81 -19.43
CA ALA A 351 -2.93 -10.48 -20.37
C ALA A 351 -2.39 -10.58 -21.82
N ALA A 352 -1.34 -9.84 -22.19
CA ALA A 352 -0.79 -9.86 -23.55
C ALA A 352 0.14 -11.05 -23.82
N GLY A 353 0.55 -11.80 -22.78
CA GLY A 353 1.50 -12.91 -22.89
C GLY A 353 0.93 -14.23 -23.42
N THR A 354 -0.39 -14.39 -23.53
CA THR A 354 -1.01 -15.66 -23.96
C THR A 354 -1.20 -15.76 -25.48
N GLY A 355 -1.03 -14.66 -26.23
CA GLY A 355 -1.25 -14.63 -27.69
C GLY A 355 -0.01 -14.70 -28.58
N ALA A 356 1.18 -14.34 -28.06
CA ALA A 356 2.38 -14.18 -28.89
C ALA A 356 3.35 -15.39 -28.89
N SER A 357 3.08 -16.42 -28.08
CA SER A 357 3.98 -17.58 -27.94
C SER A 357 3.79 -18.69 -28.97
N LYS A 358 2.82 -18.60 -29.89
CA LYS A 358 2.53 -19.70 -30.84
C LYS A 358 3.18 -19.59 -32.22
N THR A 359 3.84 -18.49 -32.56
CA THR A 359 4.48 -18.31 -33.88
C THR A 359 6.00 -18.17 -33.85
N ALA A 360 6.62 -18.05 -32.67
CA ALA A 360 8.09 -17.94 -32.54
C ALA A 360 8.81 -19.28 -32.27
N GLY A 361 8.07 -20.40 -32.28
CA GLY A 361 8.59 -21.73 -31.92
C GLY A 361 9.30 -22.51 -33.03
N ALA A 362 9.57 -21.91 -34.21
CA ALA A 362 10.05 -22.67 -35.38
C ALA A 362 11.41 -22.24 -35.97
N VAL A 363 12.15 -21.27 -35.39
CA VAL A 363 13.43 -20.82 -35.99
C VAL A 363 14.62 -20.74 -35.01
N ALA A 364 14.42 -20.85 -33.69
CA ALA A 364 15.50 -20.70 -32.71
C ALA A 364 16.18 -22.02 -32.30
N ALA A 365 16.55 -22.86 -33.27
CA ALA A 365 17.36 -24.06 -33.07
C ALA A 365 18.55 -24.11 -34.04
N ALA A 366 19.32 -23.02 -34.12
CA ALA A 366 20.68 -23.02 -34.65
C ALA A 366 21.36 -21.70 -34.27
N GLY A 367 22.40 -21.76 -33.42
CA GLY A 367 23.21 -20.58 -33.09
C GLY A 367 23.57 -20.41 -31.61
N ALA A 368 23.89 -21.49 -30.91
CA ALA A 368 24.53 -21.40 -29.59
C ALA A 368 26.06 -21.35 -29.75
N ALA A 369 26.63 -20.15 -29.86
CA ALA A 369 28.02 -19.82 -29.49
C ALA A 369 28.35 -18.35 -29.87
N ALA A 370 28.06 -17.40 -28.96
CA ALA A 370 28.79 -16.14 -28.78
C ALA A 370 28.02 -15.24 -27.80
N SER A 371 28.32 -15.29 -26.50
CA SER A 371 27.86 -14.28 -25.55
C SER A 371 29.05 -13.76 -24.74
N ALA A 372 29.83 -12.90 -25.39
CA ALA A 372 30.70 -11.93 -24.74
C ALA A 372 30.31 -10.54 -25.26
N GLY A 373 29.96 -9.63 -24.35
CA GLY A 373 29.73 -8.21 -24.65
C GLY A 373 28.27 -7.80 -24.90
N ALA A 374 27.46 -7.68 -23.85
CA ALA A 374 26.21 -6.92 -23.90
C ALA A 374 26.49 -5.45 -23.56
N SER A 375 27.06 -4.71 -24.52
CA SER A 375 26.95 -3.26 -24.54
C SER A 375 25.47 -2.88 -24.74
N ALA A 376 24.98 -1.90 -24.01
CA ALA A 376 23.63 -1.35 -24.16
C ALA A 376 23.32 -1.04 -25.64
N ALA A 377 22.30 -1.69 -26.19
CA ALA A 377 21.82 -1.41 -27.53
C ALA A 377 21.20 0.01 -27.57
N PRO A 378 21.51 0.84 -28.59
CA PRO A 378 20.98 2.19 -28.70
C PRO A 378 19.52 2.18 -29.17
N GLY A 379 18.70 2.98 -28.48
CA GLY A 379 17.49 3.63 -29.01
C GLY A 379 16.51 2.79 -29.84
N MET A 380 15.65 2.01 -29.18
CA MET A 380 14.34 1.69 -29.78
C MET A 380 13.55 3.00 -29.91
N PRO A 381 13.01 3.34 -31.10
CA PRO A 381 12.20 4.54 -31.26
C PRO A 381 10.98 4.45 -30.33
N GLY A 382 10.83 5.45 -29.47
CA GLY A 382 9.66 5.57 -28.60
C GLY A 382 8.37 5.52 -29.42
N ARG A 383 7.30 4.93 -28.84
CA ARG A 383 6.00 4.85 -29.51
C ARG A 383 5.53 6.24 -29.96
N PRO A 384 4.83 6.35 -31.11
CA PRO A 384 4.28 7.63 -31.55
C PRO A 384 3.36 8.20 -30.47
N ALA A 385 3.55 9.47 -30.10
CA ALA A 385 2.83 10.10 -28.99
C ALA A 385 1.30 9.98 -29.11
N LEU A 386 0.75 10.01 -30.33
CA LEU A 386 -0.70 9.83 -30.56
C LEU A 386 -1.19 8.42 -30.23
N ALA A 387 -0.38 7.39 -30.44
CA ALA A 387 -0.73 6.01 -30.07
C ALA A 387 -0.67 5.81 -28.55
N ALA A 388 0.32 6.42 -27.88
CA ALA A 388 0.40 6.42 -26.42
C ALA A 388 -0.83 7.12 -25.78
N LEU A 389 -1.22 8.29 -26.31
CA LEU A 389 -2.39 9.03 -25.81
C LEU A 389 -3.71 8.26 -25.96
N ALA A 390 -3.89 7.54 -27.07
CA ALA A 390 -5.07 6.71 -27.27
C ALA A 390 -5.15 5.54 -26.28
N ASP A 391 -4.01 4.92 -25.97
CA ASP A 391 -3.91 3.83 -24.99
C ASP A 391 -4.03 4.33 -23.53
N GLU A 392 -3.70 5.60 -23.26
CA GLU A 392 -3.77 6.23 -21.93
C GLU A 392 -5.19 6.70 -21.56
N LEU A 393 -6.02 7.05 -22.54
CA LEU A 393 -7.34 7.64 -22.30
C LEU A 393 -8.22 6.85 -21.30
N PRO A 394 -8.33 5.51 -21.38
CA PRO A 394 -9.10 4.74 -20.40
C PRO A 394 -8.54 4.86 -18.98
N VAL A 395 -7.22 4.86 -18.82
CA VAL A 395 -6.55 4.98 -17.51
C VAL A 395 -6.75 6.36 -16.91
N VAL A 396 -6.68 7.41 -17.74
CA VAL A 396 -6.92 8.79 -17.30
C VAL A 396 -8.37 8.98 -16.86
N LEU A 397 -9.33 8.44 -17.62
CA LEU A 397 -10.75 8.47 -17.24
C LEU A 397 -10.99 7.72 -15.93
N LEU A 398 -10.32 6.58 -15.73
CA LEU A 398 -10.35 5.86 -14.45
C LEU A 398 -9.84 6.73 -13.31
N MET A 399 -8.68 7.37 -13.46
CA MET A 399 -8.08 8.27 -12.45
C MET A 399 -8.99 9.47 -12.15
N ILE A 400 -9.65 10.04 -13.15
CA ILE A 400 -10.63 11.13 -12.95
C ILE A 400 -11.83 10.63 -12.15
N GLY A 401 -12.40 9.48 -12.52
CA GLY A 401 -13.54 8.88 -11.81
C GLY A 401 -13.20 8.57 -10.35
N TYR A 402 -12.00 8.07 -10.13
CA TYR A 402 -11.43 7.85 -8.80
C TYR A 402 -11.22 9.11 -7.99
N THR A 403 -10.75 10.20 -8.61
CA THR A 403 -10.64 11.51 -7.95
C THR A 403 -12.01 12.03 -7.52
N TRP A 404 -13.00 11.88 -8.40
CA TRP A 404 -14.38 12.24 -8.11
C TRP A 404 -14.95 11.44 -6.94
N ALA A 405 -14.82 10.11 -6.99
CA ALA A 405 -15.33 9.23 -5.95
C ALA A 405 -14.72 9.58 -4.59
N GLY A 406 -13.41 9.74 -4.52
CA GLY A 406 -12.74 10.01 -3.25
C GLY A 406 -13.00 11.42 -2.72
N LEU A 407 -13.04 12.46 -3.57
CA LEU A 407 -13.44 13.79 -3.13
C LEU A 407 -14.91 13.83 -2.70
N PHE A 408 -15.80 13.13 -3.40
CA PHE A 408 -17.22 13.07 -3.01
C PHE A 408 -17.37 12.43 -1.64
N LEU A 409 -16.72 11.28 -1.44
CA LEU A 409 -16.79 10.53 -0.19
C LEU A 409 -16.17 11.25 1.02
N LEU A 410 -15.18 12.12 0.80
CA LEU A 410 -14.65 12.97 1.86
C LEU A 410 -15.66 13.97 2.44
N PHE A 411 -16.57 14.49 1.61
CA PHE A 411 -17.51 15.55 2.01
C PHE A 411 -18.93 15.07 2.31
N VAL A 412 -19.22 13.79 2.07
CA VAL A 412 -20.51 13.16 2.40
C VAL A 412 -20.52 12.58 3.82
N ARG A 413 -19.36 12.57 4.50
CA ARG A 413 -19.17 12.07 5.86
C ARG A 413 -19.76 13.00 6.91
#